data_AF-A0AAW5EJE0-F1
#
_entry.id   AF-A0AAW5EJE0-F1
#
_cell.length_a   1.000
_cell.length_b   1.000
_cell.length_c   1.000
_cell.angle_alpha   90.00
_cell.angle_beta   90.00
_cell.angle_gamma   90.00
#
_symmetry.space_group_name_H-M   'P 1'
#
loop_
_entity.id
_entity.type
_entity.pdbx_description
1 polymer ?
#
loop_
_entity_poly.entity_id
_entity_poly.type
_entity_poly.pdbx_seq_one_letter_code
_entity_poly.pdbx_strand_id
1 'polypeptide(L)'
;KASSCTLAGKNYSIMTSGTMAHSWVQMFDDELSAFCHYLELYPQNPTLLIDTYNYKQGLENAVKAFKKFKIKQCGVRIDSGNLEILSKEIRTILDKNDLKECKIIVSNSLDEKSINKLLKNDAPI
;
A
#
# COMPACT_ATOMS: atom_id res chain seq x y z
N LYS A 1 -3.99 -3.26 -15.95
CA LYS A 1 -3.38 -1.97 -16.32
C LYS A 1 -4.42 -0.88 -16.08
N ALA A 2 -4.07 0.18 -15.34
CA ALA A 2 -4.98 1.24 -14.91
C ALA A 2 -4.21 2.58 -14.82
N SER A 3 -4.91 3.70 -14.69
CA SER A 3 -4.31 5.05 -14.55
C SER A 3 -4.94 5.83 -13.41
N SER A 4 -4.18 6.68 -12.73
CA SER A 4 -4.71 7.62 -11.73
C SER A 4 -5.33 8.88 -12.34
N CYS A 5 -5.10 9.13 -13.65
CA CYS A 5 -5.63 10.29 -14.33
C CYS A 5 -7.11 10.10 -14.68
N THR A 6 -8.00 10.73 -13.91
CA THR A 6 -9.46 10.66 -14.09
C THR A 6 -9.91 11.21 -15.45
N LEU A 7 -9.23 12.22 -15.97
CA LEU A 7 -9.51 12.76 -17.31
C LEU A 7 -9.22 11.74 -18.41
N ALA A 8 -8.13 10.97 -18.27
CA ALA A 8 -7.83 9.89 -19.21
C ALA A 8 -8.86 8.76 -19.10
N GLY A 9 -9.30 8.43 -17.88
CA GLY A 9 -10.39 7.47 -17.67
C GLY A 9 -11.69 7.91 -18.36
N LYS A 10 -12.06 9.18 -18.22
CA LYS A 10 -13.24 9.76 -18.88
C LYS A 10 -13.13 9.74 -20.40
N ASN A 11 -12.00 10.18 -20.96
CA ASN A 11 -11.87 10.39 -22.41
C ASN A 11 -11.56 9.11 -23.19
N TYR A 12 -10.89 8.14 -22.56
CA TYR A 12 -10.36 6.96 -23.24
C TYR A 12 -10.85 5.64 -22.66
N SER A 13 -11.83 5.67 -21.73
CA SER A 13 -12.36 4.47 -21.05
C SER A 13 -11.29 3.60 -20.39
N ILE A 14 -10.21 4.24 -19.90
CA ILE A 14 -9.15 3.56 -19.15
C ILE A 14 -9.64 3.35 -17.72
N MET A 15 -9.43 2.16 -17.17
CA MET A 15 -9.71 1.88 -15.76
C MET A 15 -8.95 2.86 -14.85
N THR A 16 -9.68 3.56 -13.98
CA THR A 16 -9.08 4.47 -13.01
C THR A 16 -8.68 3.74 -11.74
N SER A 17 -7.47 3.98 -11.25
CA SER A 17 -6.98 3.42 -9.98
C SER A 17 -6.06 4.42 -9.27
N GLY A 18 -6.19 4.52 -7.97
CA GLY A 18 -5.41 5.39 -7.10
C GLY A 18 -5.61 5.00 -5.65
N THR A 19 -4.69 5.39 -4.79
CA THR A 19 -4.74 5.08 -3.35
C THR A 19 -4.61 6.38 -2.56
N MET A 20 -4.62 6.28 -1.23
CA MET A 20 -4.33 7.43 -0.36
C MET A 20 -2.95 8.06 -0.65
N ALA A 21 -2.84 9.35 -0.37
CA ALA A 21 -1.59 10.12 -0.43
C ALA A 21 -1.04 10.36 0.98
N HIS A 22 0.24 10.76 1.10
CA HIS A 22 0.83 11.12 2.40
C HIS A 22 0.06 12.24 3.11
N SER A 23 -0.46 13.21 2.34
CA SER A 23 -1.25 14.32 2.90
C SER A 23 -2.49 13.85 3.65
N TRP A 24 -3.07 12.71 3.28
CA TRP A 24 -4.16 12.12 4.06
C TRP A 24 -3.68 11.72 5.45
N VAL A 25 -2.57 10.97 5.53
CA VAL A 25 -2.01 10.50 6.81
C VAL A 25 -1.60 11.68 7.68
N GLN A 26 -0.97 12.70 7.08
CA GLN A 26 -0.47 13.90 7.77
C GLN A 26 -1.59 14.82 8.29
N MET A 27 -2.84 14.64 7.86
CA MET A 27 -3.98 15.42 8.35
C MET A 27 -4.47 14.97 9.74
N PHE A 28 -4.10 13.76 10.17
CA PHE A 28 -4.50 13.21 11.46
C PHE A 28 -3.36 13.32 12.48
N ASP A 29 -3.72 13.36 13.77
CA ASP A 29 -2.75 13.39 14.87
C ASP A 29 -1.92 12.09 14.94
N ASP A 30 -2.50 10.98 14.49
CA ASP A 30 -1.83 9.69 14.44
C ASP A 30 -2.21 8.86 13.19
N GLU A 31 -1.28 8.03 12.77
CA GLU A 31 -1.39 7.23 11.54
C GLU A 31 -2.44 6.11 11.63
N LEU A 32 -2.65 5.53 12.83
CA LEU A 32 -3.65 4.48 13.01
C LEU A 32 -5.07 5.04 12.85
N SER A 33 -5.33 6.24 13.38
CA SER A 33 -6.58 6.97 13.18
C SER A 33 -6.79 7.28 11.70
N ALA A 34 -5.76 7.75 10.98
CA ALA A 34 -5.86 7.99 9.54
C ALA A 34 -6.25 6.73 8.75
N PHE A 35 -5.67 5.58 9.10
CA PHE A 35 -6.00 4.30 8.48
C PHE A 35 -7.42 3.86 8.81
N CYS A 36 -7.85 3.94 10.07
CA CYS A 36 -9.20 3.54 10.46
C CYS A 36 -10.26 4.35 9.69
N HIS A 37 -10.12 5.68 9.63
CA HIS A 37 -11.05 6.53 8.87
C HIS A 37 -11.04 6.21 7.38
N TYR A 38 -9.87 5.89 6.81
CA TYR A 38 -9.79 5.47 5.40
C TYR A 38 -10.54 4.15 5.15
N LEU A 39 -10.42 3.19 6.07
CA LEU A 39 -11.12 1.90 5.98
C LEU A 39 -12.63 2.01 6.17
N GLU A 40 -13.09 2.97 6.97
CA GLU A 40 -14.53 3.26 7.12
C GLU A 40 -15.14 3.81 5.82
N LEU A 41 -14.42 4.70 5.13
CA LEU A 41 -14.87 5.32 3.89
C LEU A 41 -14.72 4.40 2.67
N TYR A 42 -13.63 3.64 2.61
CA TYR A 42 -13.25 2.82 1.47
C TYR A 42 -12.95 1.36 1.88
N PRO A 43 -13.96 0.60 2.36
CA PRO A 43 -13.74 -0.75 2.90
C PRO A 43 -13.43 -1.81 1.84
N GLN A 44 -13.70 -1.52 0.57
CA GLN A 44 -13.53 -2.48 -0.53
C GLN A 44 -12.10 -2.43 -1.07
N ASN A 45 -11.32 -3.49 -0.82
CA ASN A 45 -9.94 -3.64 -1.27
C ASN A 45 -9.04 -2.41 -1.00
N PRO A 46 -8.97 -1.93 0.26
CA PRO A 46 -8.22 -0.74 0.62
C PRO A 46 -6.72 -0.95 0.44
N THR A 47 -6.01 0.12 0.08
CA THR A 47 -4.54 0.18 0.11
C THR A 47 -4.08 1.28 1.04
N LEU A 48 -3.29 0.92 2.06
CA LEU A 48 -2.76 1.86 3.06
C LEU A 48 -1.30 2.22 2.77
N LEU A 49 -0.96 3.50 2.80
CA LEU A 49 0.41 4.01 2.64
C LEU A 49 1.14 3.98 3.99
N ILE A 50 2.15 3.12 4.12
CA ILE A 50 2.72 2.77 5.44
C ILE A 50 4.04 3.46 5.77
N ASP A 51 4.64 4.22 4.86
CA ASP A 51 5.96 4.83 5.04
C ASP A 51 5.94 6.35 5.14
N THR A 52 4.84 6.93 5.64
CA THR A 52 4.76 8.38 5.88
C THR A 52 5.78 8.84 6.94
N TYR A 53 6.00 8.04 7.98
CA TYR A 53 6.97 8.34 9.04
C TYR A 53 7.97 7.19 9.23
N ASN A 54 7.46 5.97 9.44
CA ASN A 54 8.28 4.77 9.63
C ASN A 54 7.51 3.52 9.18
N TYR A 55 8.03 2.80 8.19
CA TYR A 55 7.35 1.65 7.59
C TYR A 55 7.02 0.52 8.59
N LYS A 56 7.83 0.30 9.63
CA LYS A 56 7.57 -0.77 10.61
C LYS A 56 6.36 -0.41 11.45
N GLN A 57 6.34 0.81 11.99
CA GLN A 57 5.22 1.29 12.78
C GLN A 57 3.94 1.40 11.93
N GLY A 58 4.07 1.88 10.68
CA GLY A 58 2.96 1.95 9.74
C GLY A 58 2.42 0.59 9.34
N LEU A 59 3.28 -0.41 9.16
CA LEU A 59 2.82 -1.77 8.92
C LEU A 59 2.07 -2.35 10.12
N GLU A 60 2.57 -2.14 11.34
CA GLU A 60 1.86 -2.57 12.55
C GLU A 60 0.49 -1.88 12.68
N ASN A 61 0.42 -0.59 12.40
CA ASN A 61 -0.82 0.18 12.41
C ASN A 61 -1.79 -0.32 11.33
N ALA A 62 -1.32 -0.59 10.12
CA ALA A 62 -2.12 -1.16 9.04
C ALA A 62 -2.68 -2.54 9.42
N VAL A 63 -1.86 -3.41 9.99
CA VAL A 63 -2.29 -4.74 10.48
C VAL A 63 -3.37 -4.60 11.55
N LYS A 64 -3.19 -3.71 12.54
CA LYS A 64 -4.20 -3.43 13.58
C LYS A 64 -5.51 -2.96 12.96
N ALA A 65 -5.44 -2.03 12.00
CA ALA A 65 -6.60 -1.50 11.30
C ALA A 65 -7.33 -2.59 10.50
N PHE A 66 -6.64 -3.36 9.65
CA PHE A 66 -7.25 -4.45 8.89
C PHE A 66 -7.92 -5.50 9.78
N LYS A 67 -7.29 -5.87 10.90
CA LYS A 67 -7.88 -6.79 11.88
C LYS A 67 -9.15 -6.21 12.53
N LYS A 68 -9.12 -4.94 12.94
CA LYS A 68 -10.27 -4.24 13.52
C LYS A 68 -11.49 -4.26 12.59
N PHE A 69 -11.27 -4.00 11.30
CA PHE A 69 -12.33 -3.97 10.28
C PHE A 69 -12.59 -5.33 9.59
N LYS A 70 -11.89 -6.40 10.01
CA LYS A 70 -11.97 -7.75 9.43
C LYS A 70 -11.74 -7.78 7.91
N ILE A 71 -10.85 -6.92 7.41
CA ILE A 71 -10.51 -6.82 5.99
C ILE A 71 -9.39 -7.79 5.68
N LYS A 72 -9.65 -8.72 4.75
CA LYS A 72 -8.64 -9.69 4.26
C LYS A 72 -8.09 -9.34 2.88
N GLN A 73 -8.95 -8.82 1.99
CA GLN A 73 -8.54 -8.36 0.69
C GLN A 73 -8.12 -6.89 0.81
N CYS A 74 -6.82 -6.65 0.83
CA CYS A 74 -6.23 -5.33 1.07
C CYS A 74 -4.85 -5.21 0.41
N GLY A 75 -4.27 -4.02 0.48
CA GLY A 75 -2.90 -3.76 0.10
C GLY A 75 -2.21 -2.81 1.06
N VAL A 76 -0.88 -2.85 1.05
CA VAL A 76 -0.03 -1.81 1.64
C VAL A 76 0.83 -1.20 0.55
N ARG A 77 1.10 0.10 0.64
CA ARG A 77 1.97 0.83 -0.29
C ARG A 77 3.19 1.37 0.41
N ILE A 78 4.35 1.23 -0.24
CA ILE A 78 5.62 1.83 0.15
C ILE A 78 6.12 2.65 -1.03
N ASP A 79 6.67 3.83 -0.77
CA ASP A 79 7.23 4.70 -1.81
C ASP A 79 8.65 5.20 -1.53
N SER A 80 9.29 4.68 -0.49
CA SER A 80 10.65 5.03 -0.11
C SER A 80 11.49 3.85 0.38
N GLY A 81 12.82 4.04 0.42
CA GLY A 81 13.77 3.05 0.92
C GLY A 81 14.15 1.94 -0.06
N ASN A 82 14.78 0.87 0.45
CA ASN A 82 15.17 -0.27 -0.36
C ASN A 82 14.00 -1.24 -0.54
N LEU A 83 13.21 -1.03 -1.59
CA LEU A 83 11.99 -1.76 -1.89
C LEU A 83 12.16 -3.29 -1.90
N GLU A 84 13.33 -3.79 -2.31
CA GLU A 84 13.60 -5.24 -2.34
C GLU A 84 13.66 -5.83 -0.92
N ILE A 85 14.42 -5.19 -0.02
CA ILE A 85 14.56 -5.66 1.36
C ILE A 85 13.24 -5.46 2.12
N LEU A 86 12.65 -4.28 1.95
CA LEU A 86 11.42 -3.89 2.65
C LEU A 86 10.24 -4.78 2.28
N SER A 87 10.06 -5.10 0.98
CA SER A 87 8.95 -5.98 0.55
C SER A 87 9.04 -7.37 1.19
N LYS A 88 10.23 -7.96 1.30
CA LYS A 88 10.44 -9.27 1.95
C LYS A 88 10.14 -9.23 3.45
N GLU A 89 10.57 -8.17 4.13
CA GLU A 89 10.25 -7.96 5.56
C GLU A 89 8.75 -7.77 5.79
N ILE A 90 8.11 -6.95 4.96
CA ILE A 90 6.68 -6.67 5.04
C ILE A 90 5.88 -7.94 4.78
N ARG A 91 6.23 -8.72 3.75
CA ARG A 91 5.58 -10.00 3.46
C ARG A 91 5.63 -10.93 4.67
N THR A 92 6.79 -11.03 5.32
CA THR A 92 6.97 -11.86 6.52
C THR A 92 6.02 -11.44 7.65
N ILE A 93 5.87 -10.12 7.88
CA ILE A 93 5.00 -9.61 8.95
C ILE A 93 3.53 -9.78 8.60
N LEU A 94 3.13 -9.55 7.34
CA LEU A 94 1.77 -9.77 6.88
C LEU A 94 1.37 -11.26 7.00
N ASP A 95 2.26 -12.18 6.63
CA ASP A 95 1.99 -13.62 6.69
C ASP A 95 1.86 -14.12 8.12
N LYS A 96 2.69 -13.61 9.04
CA LYS A 96 2.57 -13.87 10.48
C LYS A 96 1.25 -13.38 11.07
N ASN A 97 0.55 -12.48 10.39
CA ASN A 97 -0.72 -11.90 10.83
C ASN A 97 -1.93 -12.40 10.03
N ASP A 98 -1.79 -13.52 9.29
CA ASP A 98 -2.83 -14.13 8.45
C ASP A 98 -3.31 -13.23 7.29
N LEU A 99 -2.49 -12.27 6.86
CA LEU A 99 -2.76 -11.34 5.75
C LEU A 99 -2.02 -11.76 4.46
N LYS A 100 -2.02 -13.06 4.15
CA LYS A 100 -1.30 -13.63 3.00
C LYS A 100 -1.77 -13.06 1.65
N GLU A 101 -3.06 -12.73 1.56
CA GLU A 101 -3.68 -12.15 0.37
C GLU A 101 -3.46 -10.62 0.25
N CYS A 102 -2.84 -9.99 1.26
CA CYS A 102 -2.56 -8.56 1.23
C CYS A 102 -1.45 -8.26 0.21
N LYS A 103 -1.72 -7.38 -0.75
CA LYS A 103 -0.77 -7.01 -1.80
C LYS A 103 0.25 -5.98 -1.30
N ILE A 104 1.48 -6.03 -1.82
CA ILE A 104 2.53 -5.05 -1.50
C ILE A 104 2.75 -4.20 -2.74
N ILE A 105 2.26 -2.97 -2.72
CA ILE A 105 2.40 -2.05 -3.82
C ILE A 105 3.64 -1.21 -3.58
N VAL A 106 4.52 -1.13 -4.56
CA VAL A 106 5.67 -0.23 -4.54
C VAL A 106 5.47 0.89 -5.53
N SER A 107 5.84 2.09 -5.13
CA SER A 107 5.83 3.28 -5.97
C SER A 107 7.12 4.08 -5.80
N ASN A 108 7.32 5.09 -6.64
CA ASN A 108 8.47 6.01 -6.67
C ASN A 108 9.74 5.51 -7.37
N SER A 109 10.27 6.36 -8.25
CA SER A 109 11.52 6.18 -9.02
C SER A 109 11.73 4.79 -9.65
N LEU A 110 10.65 4.11 -10.04
CA LEU A 110 10.72 2.85 -10.75
C LEU A 110 10.99 3.09 -12.24
N ASP A 111 12.01 2.40 -12.73
CA ASP A 111 12.41 2.29 -14.13
C ASP A 111 12.49 0.81 -14.53
N GLU A 112 12.75 0.53 -15.80
CA GLU A 112 12.82 -0.85 -16.30
C GLU A 112 13.92 -1.68 -15.63
N LYS A 113 15.01 -1.04 -15.19
CA LYS A 113 16.15 -1.72 -14.54
C LYS A 113 15.83 -2.13 -13.11
N SER A 114 15.26 -1.22 -12.34
CA SER A 114 14.82 -1.45 -10.96
C SER A 114 13.68 -2.46 -10.91
N ILE A 115 12.71 -2.39 -11.82
CA ILE A 115 11.65 -3.39 -11.95
C ILE A 115 12.25 -4.76 -12.25
N ASN A 116 13.15 -4.87 -13.24
CA ASN A 116 13.77 -6.15 -13.59
C ASN A 116 14.59 -6.72 -12.41
N LYS A 117 15.27 -5.87 -11.64
CA LYS A 117 15.97 -6.29 -10.42
C LYS A 117 15.01 -6.86 -9.37
N LEU A 118 13.90 -6.17 -9.10
CA LEU A 118 12.90 -6.62 -8.13
C LEU A 118 12.31 -7.99 -8.52
N LEU A 119 11.97 -8.16 -9.80
CA LEU A 119 11.45 -9.42 -10.33
C LEU A 119 12.47 -10.55 -10.26
N LYS A 120 13.73 -10.30 -10.64
CA LYS A 120 14.81 -11.31 -10.58
C LYS A 120 15.12 -11.78 -9.16
N ASN A 121 14.86 -10.94 -8.17
CA ASN A 121 15.14 -11.22 -6.77
C ASN A 121 13.91 -11.76 -6.01
N ASP A 122 12.86 -12.15 -6.74
CA ASP A 122 11.60 -12.66 -6.21
C ASP A 122 11.03 -11.75 -5.10
N ALA A 123 11.11 -10.43 -5.32
CA ALA A 123 10.52 -9.46 -4.41
C ALA A 123 8.99 -9.65 -4.39
N PRO A 124 8.35 -9.82 -3.22
CA PRO A 124 6.93 -10.10 -3.12
C PRO A 124 6.13 -8.79 -3.29
N ILE A 125 5.97 -8.33 -4.54
CA ILE A 125 5.25 -7.10 -4.94
C ILE A 125 4.15 -7.37 -5.97
#